data_AF-A0A0M3KA07-F1
#
_entry.id   AF-A0A0M3KA07-F1
#
_cell.length_a   1.000
_cell.length_b   1.000
_cell.length_c   1.000
_cell.angle_alpha   90.00
_cell.angle_beta   90.00
_cell.angle_gamma   90.00
#
_symmetry.space_group_name_H-M   'P 1'
#
loop_
_entity.id
_entity.type
_entity.pdbx_description
1 polymer ?
#
loop_
_entity_poly.entity_id
_entity_poly.type
_entity_poly.pdbx_seq_one_letter_code
_entity_poly.pdbx_strand_id
1 'polypeptide(L)'
;LMCGGCSDVSGAQVCGRHGVDYLEYKCRFCCSVAVYFCFGTTHFCAACHDDFPRLMCLPKQLLPKCPVGPKAVQLDGDQCPLRLQHPPTGEEFAMGCGICRNLSTF
;
A
#
# COMPACT_ATOMS: atom_id res chain seq x y z
N LEU A 1 2.23 -0.76 15.31
CA LEU A 1 1.46 0.06 14.35
C LEU A 1 2.04 1.46 14.34
N MET A 2 2.20 2.07 13.16
CA MET A 2 2.60 3.47 12.98
C MET A 2 1.57 4.12 12.05
N CYS A 3 1.22 5.39 12.27
CA CYS A 3 0.36 6.12 11.34
C CYS A 3 1.14 6.53 10.08
N GLY A 4 0.45 6.75 8.96
CA GLY A 4 1.09 7.05 7.68
C GLY A 4 1.98 8.30 7.72
N GLY A 5 1.62 9.32 8.50
CA GLY A 5 2.46 10.51 8.69
C GLY A 5 3.80 10.21 9.38
N CYS A 6 3.84 9.29 10.34
CA CYS A 6 5.08 8.89 11.01
C CYS A 6 5.87 7.83 10.22
N SER A 7 5.32 7.32 9.12
CA SER A 7 5.95 6.35 8.23
C SER A 7 6.10 6.88 6.80
N ASP A 8 6.10 8.20 6.60
CA ASP A 8 6.22 8.79 5.26
C ASP A 8 7.64 8.67 4.70
N VAL A 9 7.86 7.57 3.99
CA VAL A 9 9.09 7.28 3.25
C VAL A 9 9.07 7.81 1.81
N SER A 10 7.96 8.44 1.38
CA SER A 10 7.74 8.86 -0.01
C SER A 10 7.76 10.37 -0.22
N GLY A 11 7.75 11.15 0.86
CA GLY A 11 7.51 12.60 0.79
C GLY A 11 6.11 12.89 0.25
N ALA A 12 5.12 12.18 0.78
CA ALA A 12 3.75 12.22 0.31
C ALA A 12 3.18 13.65 0.37
N GLN A 13 2.35 13.98 -0.63
CA GLN A 13 1.65 15.26 -0.62
C GLN A 13 0.70 15.32 0.58
N VAL A 14 0.96 16.27 1.48
CA VAL A 14 0.16 16.52 2.67
C VAL A 14 -1.19 17.08 2.25
N CYS A 15 -2.28 16.51 2.78
CA CYS A 15 -3.61 17.01 2.49
C CYS A 15 -3.79 18.40 3.12
N GLY A 16 -4.17 19.40 2.31
CA GLY A 16 -4.40 20.76 2.82
C GLY A 16 -5.53 20.89 3.85
N ARG A 17 -6.43 19.89 3.95
CA ARG A 17 -7.53 19.86 4.93
C ARG A 17 -7.27 18.95 6.13
N HIS A 18 -6.56 17.86 5.92
CA HIS A 18 -6.44 16.76 6.88
C HIS A 18 -5.00 16.43 7.27
N GLY A 19 -4.05 17.27 6.85
CA GLY A 19 -2.63 17.09 7.13
C GLY A 19 -2.15 15.71 6.70
N VAL A 20 -1.47 15.04 7.63
CA VAL A 20 -0.95 13.68 7.49
C VAL A 20 -1.73 12.65 8.32
N ASP A 21 -2.75 13.08 9.05
CA ASP A 21 -3.46 12.24 10.04
C ASP A 21 -4.14 11.03 9.38
N TYR A 22 -4.61 11.23 8.15
CA TYR A 22 -5.29 10.21 7.35
C TYR A 22 -4.46 9.80 6.13
N LEU A 23 -3.14 10.00 6.18
CA LEU A 23 -2.24 9.52 5.13
C LEU A 23 -2.24 7.99 5.14
N GLU A 24 -2.65 7.39 4.02
CA GLU A 24 -2.66 5.95 3.85
C GLU A 24 -1.55 5.51 2.88
N TYR A 25 -0.98 4.34 3.16
CA TYR A 25 -0.03 3.68 2.28
C TYR A 25 -0.62 2.42 1.68
N LYS A 26 -0.24 2.15 0.44
CA LYS A 26 -0.47 0.85 -0.19
C LYS A 26 0.51 -0.16 0.39
N CYS A 27 0.05 -1.38 0.63
CA CYS A 27 0.91 -2.52 0.93
C CYS A 27 1.92 -2.74 -0.21
N ARG A 28 3.21 -2.86 0.11
CA ARG A 28 4.26 -3.08 -0.90
C ARG A 28 3.99 -4.30 -1.78
N PHE A 29 3.41 -5.35 -1.19
CA PHE A 29 3.25 -6.67 -1.80
C PHE A 29 1.85 -6.98 -2.36
N CYS A 30 0.87 -6.08 -2.19
CA CYS A 30 -0.47 -6.26 -2.76
C CYS A 30 -1.23 -4.95 -2.95
N CYS A 31 -2.40 -5.03 -3.59
CA CYS A 31 -3.33 -3.92 -3.78
C CYS A 31 -4.29 -3.81 -2.58
N SER A 32 -3.74 -3.58 -1.38
CA SER A 32 -4.52 -3.35 -0.16
C SER A 32 -3.92 -2.22 0.66
N VAL A 33 -4.74 -1.61 1.53
CA VAL A 33 -4.26 -0.58 2.47
C VAL A 33 -3.33 -1.22 3.49
N ALA A 34 -2.20 -0.57 3.75
CA ALA A 34 -1.25 -0.99 4.76
C ALA A 34 -1.72 -0.61 6.17
N VAL A 35 -1.45 -1.48 7.12
CA VAL A 35 -1.74 -1.28 8.55
C VAL A 35 -0.50 -1.48 9.43
N TYR A 36 0.57 -2.05 8.85
CA TYR A 36 1.87 -2.21 9.48
C TYR A 36 2.94 -1.47 8.69
N PHE A 37 3.92 -0.95 9.42
CA PHE A 37 5.15 -0.39 8.88
C PHE A 37 6.32 -1.03 9.64
N CYS A 38 7.17 -1.75 8.91
CA CYS A 38 8.26 -2.53 9.49
C CYS A 38 9.59 -2.12 8.86
N PHE A 39 10.66 -2.34 9.62
CA PHE A 39 12.05 -2.11 9.18
C PHE A 39 12.34 -0.68 8.72
N GLY A 40 11.54 0.30 9.17
CA GLY A 40 11.68 1.72 8.81
C GLY A 40 11.50 2.03 7.33
N THR A 41 11.02 1.09 6.52
CA THR A 41 11.03 1.21 5.05
C THR A 41 9.86 0.59 4.33
N THR A 42 9.12 -0.35 4.95
CA THR A 42 8.18 -1.19 4.21
C THR A 42 6.80 -1.24 4.85
N HIS A 43 5.79 -0.94 4.05
CA HIS A 43 4.37 -1.01 4.43
C HIS A 43 3.73 -2.36 4.08
N PHE A 44 2.97 -2.93 5.01
CA PHE A 44 2.27 -4.21 4.87
C PHE A 44 0.79 -4.11 5.26
N CYS A 45 -0.09 -4.79 4.50
CA CYS A 45 -1.41 -5.17 5.01
C CYS A 45 -1.27 -6.34 6.01
N ALA A 46 -2.31 -6.65 6.78
CA ALA A 46 -2.24 -7.69 7.79
C ALA A 46 -1.84 -9.07 7.24
N ALA A 47 -2.51 -9.52 6.17
CA ALA A 47 -2.23 -10.83 5.59
C ALA A 47 -0.84 -10.93 4.92
N CYS A 48 -0.28 -9.83 4.42
CA CYS A 48 1.10 -9.81 3.93
C CYS A 48 2.11 -9.72 5.08
N HIS A 49 1.76 -9.04 6.16
CA HIS A 49 2.60 -9.00 7.36
C HIS A 49 2.75 -10.40 7.96
N ASP A 50 1.70 -11.22 8.02
CA ASP A 50 1.79 -12.58 8.58
C ASP A 50 2.71 -13.52 7.77
N ASP A 51 2.97 -13.19 6.49
CA ASP A 51 3.80 -13.95 5.56
C ASP A 51 5.05 -13.15 5.12
N PHE A 52 5.43 -12.13 5.89
CA PHE A 52 6.52 -11.22 5.52
C PHE A 52 7.86 -11.93 5.25
N PRO A 53 8.27 -13.02 5.96
CA PRO A 53 9.57 -13.64 5.72
C PRO A 53 9.69 -14.17 4.29
N ARG A 54 8.62 -14.79 3.77
CA ARG A 54 8.57 -15.28 2.40
C ARG A 54 8.54 -14.12 1.40
N LEU A 55 7.70 -13.13 1.65
CA LEU A 55 7.51 -11.99 0.74
C LEU A 55 8.76 -11.14 0.58
N MET A 56 9.53 -10.93 1.65
CA MET A 56 10.78 -10.17 1.61
C MET A 56 11.89 -10.89 0.82
N CYS A 57 11.81 -12.21 0.67
CA CYS A 57 12.74 -12.99 -0.15
C CYS A 57 12.34 -13.08 -1.62
N LEU A 58 11.14 -12.64 -2.01
CA LEU A 58 10.70 -12.68 -3.42
C LEU A 58 11.44 -11.60 -4.23
N PRO A 59 12.12 -11.97 -5.32
CA PRO A 59 12.66 -11.00 -6.27
C PRO A 59 11.55 -10.11 -6.82
N LYS A 60 11.79 -8.80 -6.89
CA LYS A 60 10.81 -7.82 -7.36
C LYS A 60 10.27 -8.15 -8.76
N GLN A 61 11.11 -8.75 -9.62
CA GLN A 61 10.76 -9.14 -10.99
C GLN A 61 9.75 -10.29 -11.05
N LEU A 62 9.63 -11.08 -9.98
CA LEU A 62 8.69 -12.20 -9.88
C LEU A 62 7.37 -11.80 -9.22
N LEU A 63 7.23 -10.54 -8.78
CA LEU A 63 5.98 -10.08 -8.18
C LEU A 63 4.91 -9.89 -9.28
N PRO A 64 3.66 -10.30 -9.00
CA PRO A 64 2.56 -10.17 -9.94
C PRO A 64 2.24 -8.69 -10.23
N LYS A 65 1.63 -8.46 -11.39
CA LYS A 65 1.15 -7.15 -11.80
C LYS A 65 -0.26 -6.93 -11.25
N CYS A 66 -0.61 -5.66 -11.03
CA CYS A 66 -1.94 -5.28 -10.60
C CYS A 66 -3.01 -5.90 -11.52
N PRO A 67 -4.10 -6.48 -10.98
CA PRO A 67 -4.50 -6.51 -9.56
C PRO A 67 -3.85 -7.64 -8.74
N VAL A 68 -3.31 -7.29 -7.57
CA VAL A 68 -2.62 -8.23 -6.68
C VAL A 68 -3.32 -8.33 -5.33
N GLY A 69 -3.66 -9.54 -4.93
CA GLY A 69 -4.22 -9.87 -3.62
C GLY A 69 -3.15 -10.08 -2.56
N PRO A 70 -3.54 -10.23 -1.29
CA PRO A 70 -2.59 -10.48 -0.22
C PRO A 70 -1.70 -11.69 -0.50
N LYS A 71 -0.50 -11.70 0.12
CA LYS A 71 0.52 -12.75 -0.07
C LYS A 71 1.05 -12.86 -1.52
N ALA A 72 1.01 -11.75 -2.27
CA ALA A 72 1.44 -11.66 -3.66
C ALA A 72 0.70 -12.66 -4.58
N VAL A 73 -0.61 -12.79 -4.39
CA VAL A 73 -1.48 -13.63 -5.22
C VAL A 73 -2.04 -12.80 -6.38
N GLN A 74 -1.94 -13.29 -7.62
CA GLN A 74 -2.58 -12.64 -8.77
C GLN A 74 -4.10 -12.75 -8.63
N LEU A 75 -4.82 -11.64 -8.74
CA LEU A 75 -6.28 -11.65 -8.79
C LEU A 75 -6.77 -11.70 -10.23
N ASP A 76 -7.98 -12.22 -10.41
CA ASP A 76 -8.68 -12.23 -11.68
C ASP A 76 -9.30 -10.83 -11.96
N GLY A 77 -9.23 -10.41 -13.23
CA GLY A 77 -9.77 -9.15 -13.72
C GLY A 77 -8.73 -8.03 -13.89
N ASP A 78 -9.18 -6.90 -14.45
CA ASP A 78 -8.30 -5.76 -14.77
C ASP A 78 -8.43 -4.59 -13.77
N GLN A 79 -9.40 -4.65 -12.85
CA GLN A 79 -9.66 -3.54 -11.93
C GLN A 79 -8.88 -3.69 -10.62
N CYS A 80 -8.08 -2.68 -10.28
CA CYS A 80 -7.39 -2.62 -9.00
C CYS A 80 -8.39 -2.50 -7.83
N PRO A 81 -8.27 -3.33 -6.77
CA PRO A 81 -9.09 -3.20 -5.56
C PRO A 81 -9.02 -1.82 -4.89
N LEU A 82 -7.90 -1.11 -5.04
CA LEU A 82 -7.71 0.24 -4.50
C LEU A 82 -8.30 1.34 -5.40
N ARG A 83 -8.81 0.98 -6.59
CA ARG A 83 -9.41 1.86 -7.61
C ARG A 83 -8.57 3.11 -7.92
N LEU A 84 -7.25 2.94 -7.92
CA LEU A 84 -6.29 4.00 -8.21
C LEU A 84 -5.12 3.45 -9.04
N GLN A 85 -4.46 4.34 -9.77
CA GLN A 85 -3.21 4.02 -10.44
C GLN A 85 -2.06 4.10 -9.42
N HIS A 86 -1.24 3.06 -9.37
CA HIS A 86 -0.09 2.99 -8.49
C HIS A 86 1.10 2.34 -9.21
N PRO A 87 2.33 2.53 -8.70
CA PRO A 87 3.51 1.84 -9.18
C PRO A 87 3.38 0.30 -9.10
N PRO A 88 4.25 -0.45 -9.79
CA PRO A 88 4.27 -1.90 -9.74
C PRO A 88 4.40 -2.46 -8.32
N THR A 89 3.91 -3.68 -8.12
CA THR A 89 4.09 -4.42 -6.86
C THR A 89 5.57 -4.53 -6.50
N GLY A 90 5.91 -4.31 -5.23
CA GLY A 90 7.29 -4.25 -4.75
C GLY A 90 7.81 -2.83 -4.49
N GLU A 91 7.00 -1.80 -4.76
CA GLU A 91 7.31 -0.39 -4.50
C GLU A 91 6.40 0.20 -3.42
N GLU A 92 6.98 1.07 -2.59
CA GLU A 92 6.23 1.86 -1.62
C GLU A 92 5.39 2.92 -2.34
N PHE A 93 4.16 3.13 -1.88
CA PHE A 93 3.29 4.10 -2.50
C PHE A 93 2.34 4.73 -1.48
N ALA A 94 2.49 6.05 -1.31
CA ALA A 94 1.55 6.86 -0.56
C ALA A 94 0.29 7.10 -1.39
N MET A 95 -0.86 6.68 -0.87
CA MET A 95 -2.16 6.89 -1.53
C MET A 95 -2.79 8.24 -1.18
N GLY A 96 -2.17 9.00 -0.27
CA GLY A 96 -2.70 10.28 0.20
C GLY A 96 -3.79 10.11 1.27
N CYS A 97 -4.64 11.13 1.41
CA CYS A 97 -5.67 11.17 2.44
C CYS A 97 -6.81 10.16 2.18
N GLY A 98 -6.99 9.19 3.06
CA GLY A 98 -8.06 8.18 2.99
C GLY A 98 -9.48 8.76 2.99
N ILE A 99 -9.71 9.84 3.73
CA ILE A 99 -11.01 10.53 3.75
C ILE A 99 -11.31 11.14 2.37
N CYS A 100 -10.38 11.91 1.81
CA CYS A 100 -10.58 12.53 0.51
C CYS A 100 -10.76 11.49 -0.60
N ARG A 101 -10.04 10.37 -0.53
CA ARG A 101 -10.19 9.25 -1.46
C ARG A 101 -11.58 8.61 -1.39
N ASN A 102 -12.09 8.34 -0.19
CA ASN A 102 -13.43 7.76 -0.05
C ASN A 102 -14.54 8.72 -0.48
N LEU A 103 -14.39 10.04 -0.29
CA LEU A 103 -15.35 11.04 -0.76
C LEU A 103 -15.42 11.14 -2.29
N SER A 104 -14.32 10.87 -3.00
CA SER A 104 -14.31 10.85 -4.48
C SER A 104 -14.97 9.61 -5.12
N THR A 105 -15.42 8.66 -4.31
CA THR A 105 -16.13 7.44 -4.73
C THR A 105 -17.64 7.46 -4.44
N PHE A 106 -18.18 8.57 -3.92
CA PHE A 106 -19.62 8.79 -3.74
C PHE A 106 -20.20 9.72 -4.81
#